data_AF-A0A1X6YRU9-F1
#
_entry.id   AF-A0A1X6YRU9-F1
#
_cell.length_a   1.000
_cell.length_b   1.000
_cell.length_c   1.000
_cell.angle_alpha   90.00
_cell.angle_beta   90.00
_cell.angle_gamma   90.00
#
_symmetry.space_group_name_H-M   'P 1'
#
loop_
_entity.id
_entity.type
_entity.pdbx_description
1 polymer ?
#
loop_
_entity_poly.entity_id
_entity_poly.type
_entity_poly.pdbx_seq_one_letter_code
_entity_poly.pdbx_strand_id
1 'polypeptide(L)'
;MDATPLFDPITIGKIALNHRVVLAPMTRIRADEATLAPTDLTALYYAQRASEGGLLITEAVHISPEATPVWSIYPRVAEVGGHVPGIWTDVQTQAWKEVVAGVHAKGGKIFCQLLHTGRVAQPEIGQHPLVTGTGAPLPPVSSSTTAIEATSEEGNQYNWNKAAIPPRALSEDNIQRVIGDYARAAQNARVAGFDGVELHAAHGYLIEQFLNNGVNNRTDRYGGSIENRCNLLFEVVQSLIDVMGEGRVGVRLSPTHIDPQTGKSQQVYFGVRDSDPVSLYSVAIECLNTFPLAYLMLTEPRVGGLGDHVEEERAYQHPLANSRYRSLYKGTLIGAGGFTPTTAAQAVRDGAYDLIAFGRWFLSNPDLPERLRLGTPLNVYERSTFYGAGAEGYTDYPTRTGPKGRFRLMEPAQIGTSLATSRKTIQ
;
A
#
# COMPACT_ATOMS: atom_id res chain seq x y z
N MET A 1 -19.05 -7.40 20.64
CA MET A 1 -18.10 -8.10 19.76
C MET A 1 -16.82 -8.27 20.54
N ASP A 2 -16.24 -9.46 20.54
CA ASP A 2 -14.94 -9.65 21.19
C ASP A 2 -13.82 -9.18 20.24
N ALA A 3 -13.26 -8.01 20.53
CA ALA A 3 -12.12 -7.46 19.79
C ALA A 3 -10.77 -7.80 20.45
N THR A 4 -10.77 -8.52 21.58
CA THR A 4 -9.58 -8.90 22.38
C THR A 4 -8.42 -9.43 21.53
N PRO A 5 -8.64 -10.29 20.51
CA PRO A 5 -7.55 -10.83 19.68
C PRO A 5 -6.74 -9.75 18.96
N LEU A 6 -7.33 -8.58 18.67
CA LEU A 6 -6.61 -7.46 18.03
C LEU A 6 -5.68 -6.72 18.98
N PHE A 7 -5.76 -6.97 20.29
CA PHE A 7 -5.00 -6.25 21.33
C PHE A 7 -4.02 -7.15 22.08
N ASP A 8 -3.84 -8.39 21.63
CA ASP A 8 -2.74 -9.23 22.09
C ASP A 8 -1.43 -8.73 21.46
N PRO A 9 -0.37 -8.53 22.26
CA PRO A 9 0.93 -8.10 21.75
C PRO A 9 1.53 -9.13 20.80
N ILE A 10 2.39 -8.67 19.91
CA ILE A 10 3.09 -9.52 18.92
C ILE A 10 4.47 -8.91 18.60
N THR A 11 5.43 -9.77 18.27
CA THR A 11 6.70 -9.32 17.67
C THR A 11 6.70 -9.64 16.18
N ILE A 12 6.97 -8.64 15.35
CA ILE A 12 7.12 -8.78 13.89
C ILE A 12 8.60 -8.60 13.55
N GLY A 13 9.26 -9.64 13.05
CA GLY A 13 10.73 -9.63 12.92
C GLY A 13 11.43 -9.24 14.23
N LYS A 14 12.00 -8.02 14.30
CA LYS A 14 12.67 -7.46 15.49
C LYS A 14 11.88 -6.34 16.19
N ILE A 15 10.61 -6.15 15.84
CA ILE A 15 9.78 -5.03 16.31
C ILE A 15 8.65 -5.57 17.20
N ALA A 16 8.66 -5.19 18.48
CA ALA A 16 7.58 -5.48 19.41
C ALA A 16 6.42 -4.50 19.22
N LEU A 17 5.20 -5.03 19.17
CA LEU A 17 3.94 -4.31 19.03
C LEU A 17 2.99 -4.69 20.16
N ASN A 18 2.16 -3.74 20.59
CA ASN A 18 1.19 -3.92 21.67
C ASN A 18 -0.20 -4.29 21.14
N HIS A 19 -0.43 -4.21 19.83
CA HIS A 19 -1.69 -4.59 19.20
C HIS A 19 -1.50 -4.91 17.71
N ARG A 20 -2.52 -5.51 17.12
CA ARG A 20 -2.53 -6.07 15.75
C ARG A 20 -3.30 -5.23 14.73
N VAL A 21 -3.69 -4.01 15.13
CA VAL A 21 -4.32 -3.00 14.26
C VAL A 21 -3.22 -2.15 13.60
N VAL A 22 -3.08 -2.23 12.28
CA VAL A 22 -2.02 -1.55 11.51
C VAL A 22 -2.62 -0.43 10.66
N LEU A 23 -1.94 0.73 10.56
CA LEU A 23 -2.28 1.72 9.52
C LEU A 23 -1.76 1.22 8.18
N ALA A 24 -2.68 0.93 7.26
CA ALA A 24 -2.30 0.53 5.92
C ALA A 24 -1.67 1.72 5.16
N PRO A 25 -0.71 1.45 4.26
CA PRO A 25 -0.15 2.47 3.37
C PRO A 25 -1.24 3.09 2.48
N MET A 26 -1.31 4.42 2.46
CA MET A 26 -2.33 5.18 1.72
C MET A 26 -1.75 6.45 1.11
N THR A 27 -1.60 6.51 -0.22
CA THR A 27 -1.24 7.74 -0.94
C THR A 27 -2.24 8.85 -0.68
N ARG A 28 -1.79 10.02 -0.21
CA ARG A 28 -2.67 11.16 0.14
C ARG A 28 -2.45 12.40 -0.71
N ILE A 29 -1.32 12.47 -1.41
CA ILE A 29 -1.00 13.55 -2.36
C ILE A 29 -0.92 14.91 -1.65
N ARG A 30 -0.16 14.94 -0.55
CA ARG A 30 0.00 16.11 0.35
C ARG A 30 1.47 16.44 0.64
N ALA A 31 2.38 16.00 -0.24
CA ALA A 31 3.77 16.45 -0.19
C ALA A 31 3.88 17.90 -0.65
N ASP A 32 4.94 18.56 -0.19
CA ASP A 32 5.29 19.90 -0.62
C ASP A 32 5.57 19.94 -2.13
N GLU A 33 5.08 20.98 -2.80
CA GLU A 33 5.20 21.12 -4.26
C GLU A 33 6.65 21.32 -4.70
N ALA A 34 7.43 22.15 -3.99
CA ALA A 34 8.78 22.50 -4.42
C ALA A 34 9.79 21.39 -4.13
N THR A 35 9.60 20.66 -3.03
CA THR A 35 10.59 19.72 -2.49
C THR A 35 10.16 18.26 -2.61
N LEU A 36 8.88 18.00 -2.89
CA LEU A 36 8.28 16.65 -2.84
C LEU A 36 8.53 15.96 -1.48
N ALA A 37 8.71 16.75 -0.42
CA ALA A 37 8.94 16.27 0.93
C ALA A 37 7.62 16.22 1.73
N PRO A 38 7.53 15.40 2.80
CA PRO A 38 6.50 15.56 3.80
C PRO A 38 6.38 16.99 4.31
N THR A 39 5.17 17.41 4.66
CA THR A 39 4.88 18.72 5.27
C THR A 39 4.59 18.58 6.77
N ASP A 40 4.45 19.70 7.48
CA ASP A 40 3.96 19.72 8.87
C ASP A 40 2.60 19.01 9.01
N LEU A 41 1.73 19.10 8.00
CA LEU A 41 0.46 18.36 7.97
C LEU A 41 0.69 16.85 7.88
N THR A 42 1.69 16.41 7.13
CA THR A 42 2.09 15.00 7.07
C THR A 42 2.59 14.51 8.42
N ALA A 43 3.44 15.29 9.10
CA ALA A 43 3.91 14.96 10.44
C ALA A 43 2.75 14.87 11.45
N LEU A 44 1.83 15.84 11.44
CA LEU A 44 0.63 15.83 12.27
C LEU A 44 -0.25 14.61 11.97
N TYR A 45 -0.44 14.26 10.70
CA TYR A 45 -1.27 13.13 10.27
C TYR A 45 -0.79 11.79 10.84
N TYR A 46 0.50 11.50 10.74
CA TYR A 46 1.04 10.25 11.31
C TYR A 46 1.10 10.31 12.83
N ALA A 47 1.47 11.45 13.42
CA ALA A 47 1.46 11.62 14.87
C ALA A 47 0.05 11.40 15.45
N GLN A 48 -1.01 11.88 14.81
CA GLN A 48 -2.39 11.63 15.24
C GLN A 48 -2.76 10.13 15.28
N ARG A 49 -2.17 9.32 14.40
CA ARG A 49 -2.46 7.89 14.23
C ARG A 49 -1.54 6.98 15.04
N ALA A 50 -0.46 7.52 15.58
CA ALA A 50 0.45 6.79 16.44
C ALA A 50 -0.19 6.51 17.81
N SER A 51 0.00 5.28 18.26
CA SER A 51 -0.36 4.78 19.58
C SER A 51 0.75 3.87 20.09
N GLU A 52 0.82 3.70 21.40
CA GLU A 52 1.90 2.95 22.05
C GLU A 52 1.97 1.50 21.53
N GLY A 53 3.09 1.13 20.92
CA GLY A 53 3.28 -0.19 20.32
C GLY A 53 2.42 -0.46 19.09
N GLY A 54 1.83 0.55 18.46
CA GLY A 54 1.10 0.42 17.20
C GLY A 54 2.01 0.54 15.97
N LEU A 55 1.72 -0.23 14.91
CA LEU A 55 2.46 -0.15 13.64
C LEU A 55 1.74 0.76 12.65
N LEU A 56 2.48 1.71 12.09
CA LEU A 56 2.10 2.52 10.95
C LEU A 56 2.95 2.16 9.73
N ILE A 57 2.35 2.15 8.55
CA ILE A 57 3.09 2.07 7.29
C ILE A 57 2.74 3.34 6.52
N THR A 58 3.75 4.04 6.03
CA THR A 58 3.56 5.31 5.33
C THR A 58 2.73 5.11 4.06
N GLU A 59 2.22 6.22 3.53
CA GLU A 59 1.93 6.31 2.12
C GLU A 59 3.11 5.85 1.24
N ALA A 60 2.84 5.53 -0.01
CA ALA A 60 3.89 5.13 -0.92
C ALA A 60 4.89 6.27 -1.14
N VAL A 61 6.15 6.00 -0.79
CA VAL A 61 7.27 6.94 -0.90
C VAL A 61 8.13 6.53 -2.08
N HIS A 62 8.31 7.45 -3.01
CA HIS A 62 8.96 7.13 -4.27
C HIS A 62 10.48 7.10 -4.07
N ILE A 63 11.17 6.20 -4.78
CA ILE A 63 12.61 5.94 -4.56
C ILE A 63 13.54 6.78 -5.43
N SER A 64 13.00 7.41 -6.48
CA SER A 64 13.77 8.18 -7.47
C SER A 64 12.83 9.04 -8.34
N PRO A 65 13.37 9.97 -9.15
CA PRO A 65 12.58 10.65 -10.18
C PRO A 65 11.91 9.68 -11.18
N GLU A 66 12.60 8.63 -11.63
CA GLU A 66 12.06 7.60 -12.55
C GLU A 66 10.90 6.80 -11.93
N ALA A 67 10.90 6.67 -10.60
CA ALA A 67 9.83 6.04 -9.86
C ALA A 67 8.58 6.93 -9.70
N THR A 68 8.73 8.24 -9.87
CA THR A 68 7.78 9.23 -9.37
C THR A 68 6.74 9.60 -10.44
N PRO A 69 5.45 9.44 -10.14
CA PRO A 69 4.36 9.91 -10.97
C PRO A 69 4.10 11.41 -10.75
N VAL A 70 3.56 12.06 -11.78
CA VAL A 70 2.92 13.37 -11.69
C VAL A 70 1.41 13.12 -11.71
N TRP A 71 0.79 13.02 -10.53
CA TRP A 71 -0.59 12.56 -10.44
C TRP A 71 -1.61 13.66 -10.81
N SER A 72 -1.92 13.82 -12.09
CA SER A 72 -3.13 14.51 -12.56
C SER A 72 -4.34 13.58 -12.74
N ILE A 73 -4.27 12.33 -12.25
CA ILE A 73 -5.27 11.29 -12.55
C ILE A 73 -6.52 11.39 -11.67
N TYR A 74 -6.44 12.08 -10.53
CA TYR A 74 -7.56 12.24 -9.63
C TYR A 74 -8.22 13.60 -9.91
N PRO A 75 -9.54 13.66 -10.18
CA PRO A 75 -10.22 14.90 -10.52
C PRO A 75 -9.93 16.03 -9.53
N ARG A 76 -10.00 15.73 -8.22
CA ARG A 76 -9.67 16.72 -7.17
C ARG A 76 -8.22 17.21 -7.26
N VAL A 77 -7.25 16.35 -7.57
CA VAL A 77 -5.84 16.76 -7.68
C VAL A 77 -5.62 17.67 -8.90
N ALA A 78 -6.37 17.45 -9.98
CA ALA A 78 -6.34 18.37 -11.12
C ALA A 78 -6.90 19.77 -10.75
N GLU A 79 -7.82 19.85 -9.79
CA GLU A 79 -8.42 21.11 -9.34
C GLU A 79 -7.59 21.83 -8.27
N VAL A 80 -7.11 21.10 -7.24
CA VAL A 80 -6.47 21.69 -6.05
C VAL A 80 -4.96 21.49 -6.00
N GLY A 81 -4.38 20.84 -7.02
CA GLY A 81 -2.99 20.42 -7.03
C GLY A 81 -2.69 19.29 -6.05
N GLY A 82 -1.41 18.93 -5.96
CA GLY A 82 -0.90 17.99 -4.97
C GLY A 82 0.20 17.08 -5.49
N HIS A 83 1.08 16.68 -4.58
CA HIS A 83 2.29 15.92 -4.89
C HIS A 83 2.45 14.72 -3.97
N VAL A 84 3.17 13.71 -4.46
CA VAL A 84 3.54 12.52 -3.67
C VAL A 84 4.95 12.67 -3.09
N PRO A 85 5.19 12.11 -1.89
CA PRO A 85 6.48 12.26 -1.26
C PRO A 85 7.53 11.35 -1.90
N GLY A 86 8.77 11.82 -1.81
CA GLY A 86 9.97 11.08 -2.16
C GLY A 86 10.89 10.78 -0.98
N ILE A 87 11.94 10.00 -1.26
CA ILE A 87 13.07 9.79 -0.33
C ILE A 87 14.42 9.63 -1.06
N TRP A 88 14.68 10.45 -2.07
CA TRP A 88 15.95 10.45 -2.84
C TRP A 88 16.75 11.75 -2.70
N THR A 89 16.27 12.72 -1.91
CA THR A 89 17.01 13.94 -1.59
C THR A 89 17.21 14.08 -0.08
N ASP A 90 18.21 14.88 0.31
CA ASP A 90 18.47 15.18 1.72
C ASP A 90 17.29 15.93 2.36
N VAL A 91 16.67 16.86 1.63
CA VAL A 91 15.51 17.63 2.10
C VAL A 91 14.34 16.69 2.43
N GLN A 92 14.04 15.75 1.54
CA GLN A 92 13.01 14.73 1.77
C GLN A 92 13.34 13.87 2.99
N THR A 93 14.60 13.47 3.12
CA THR A 93 15.07 12.63 4.24
C THR A 93 14.93 13.35 5.58
N GLN A 94 15.30 14.65 5.66
CA GLN A 94 15.14 15.44 6.88
C GLN A 94 13.66 15.64 7.25
N ALA A 95 12.79 15.93 6.28
CA ALA A 95 11.37 16.07 6.54
C ALA A 95 10.73 14.76 7.05
N TRP A 96 11.14 13.61 6.52
CA TRP A 96 10.69 12.32 7.04
C TRP A 96 11.15 12.06 8.48
N LYS A 97 12.30 12.59 8.90
CA LYS A 97 12.78 12.47 10.28
C LYS A 97 11.82 13.11 11.29
N GLU A 98 11.19 14.23 10.92
CA GLU A 98 10.19 14.90 11.77
C GLU A 98 8.91 14.05 11.90
N VAL A 99 8.46 13.45 10.79
CA VAL A 99 7.33 12.53 10.78
C VAL A 99 7.60 11.33 11.70
N VAL A 100 8.77 10.69 11.55
CA VAL A 100 9.20 9.55 12.36
C VAL A 100 9.26 9.94 13.84
N ALA A 101 9.88 11.07 14.17
CA ALA A 101 9.99 11.56 15.53
C ALA A 101 8.61 11.78 16.19
N GLY A 102 7.64 12.33 15.45
CA GLY A 102 6.26 12.50 15.93
C GLY A 102 5.55 11.19 16.24
N VAL A 103 5.82 10.13 15.49
CA VAL A 103 5.30 8.78 15.76
C VAL A 103 5.98 8.16 16.97
N HIS A 104 7.31 8.22 17.03
CA HIS A 104 8.10 7.68 18.15
C HIS A 104 7.79 8.37 19.48
N ALA A 105 7.50 9.67 19.47
CA ALA A 105 7.09 10.42 20.66
C ALA A 105 5.80 9.86 21.32
N LYS A 106 4.98 9.09 20.57
CA LYS A 106 3.79 8.40 21.08
C LYS A 106 4.00 6.89 21.28
N GLY A 107 5.24 6.41 21.21
CA GLY A 107 5.59 5.00 21.32
C GLY A 107 5.17 4.16 20.11
N GLY A 108 4.75 4.78 19.00
CA GLY A 108 4.40 4.07 17.78
C GLY A 108 5.63 3.57 17.02
N LYS A 109 5.40 2.67 16.07
CA LYS A 109 6.37 2.15 15.10
C LYS A 109 5.97 2.57 13.70
N ILE A 110 6.93 2.88 12.85
CA ILE A 110 6.64 3.30 11.48
C ILE A 110 7.60 2.69 10.46
N PHE A 111 7.01 2.13 9.39
CA PHE A 111 7.73 1.60 8.24
C PHE A 111 7.52 2.50 7.02
N CYS A 112 8.60 2.75 6.28
CA CYS A 112 8.55 3.51 5.02
C CYS A 112 8.22 2.57 3.86
N GLN A 113 7.06 2.76 3.20
CA GLN A 113 6.72 1.98 2.01
C GLN A 113 7.44 2.54 0.78
N LEU A 114 8.39 1.79 0.23
CA LEU A 114 9.18 2.16 -0.93
C LEU A 114 8.51 1.72 -2.23
N LEU A 115 8.33 2.66 -3.15
CA LEU A 115 7.61 2.44 -4.40
C LEU A 115 8.39 2.92 -5.62
N HIS A 116 8.40 2.08 -6.66
CA HIS A 116 8.63 2.47 -8.04
C HIS A 116 7.37 2.18 -8.88
N THR A 117 6.75 3.21 -9.45
CA THR A 117 5.45 3.04 -10.13
C THR A 117 5.55 2.42 -11.52
N GLY A 118 6.73 2.45 -12.14
CA GLY A 118 7.00 1.75 -13.40
C GLY A 118 6.24 2.42 -14.55
N ARG A 119 5.47 1.64 -15.34
CA ARG A 119 4.74 2.19 -16.50
C ARG A 119 3.61 3.16 -16.14
N VAL A 120 3.35 3.34 -14.85
CA VAL A 120 2.35 4.28 -14.32
C VAL A 120 2.96 5.68 -14.06
N ALA A 121 4.29 5.81 -13.94
CA ALA A 121 4.93 7.12 -13.84
C ALA A 121 4.80 7.94 -15.13
N GLN A 122 4.86 9.26 -15.02
CA GLN A 122 4.65 10.19 -16.14
C GLN A 122 5.94 11.00 -16.44
N PRO A 123 6.29 11.20 -17.73
CA PRO A 123 7.53 11.89 -18.12
C PRO A 123 7.60 13.36 -17.65
N GLU A 124 6.46 13.96 -17.33
CA GLU A 124 6.32 15.33 -16.82
C GLU A 124 7.14 15.59 -15.55
N ILE A 125 7.51 14.55 -14.78
CA ILE A 125 8.40 14.71 -13.63
C ILE A 125 9.77 15.31 -14.02
N GLY A 126 10.20 15.13 -15.27
CA GLY A 126 11.42 15.75 -15.79
C GLY A 126 11.38 17.29 -15.84
N GLN A 127 10.20 17.88 -15.80
CA GLN A 127 9.99 19.33 -15.76
C GLN A 127 10.04 19.91 -14.34
N HIS A 128 10.04 19.04 -13.32
CA HIS A 128 10.11 19.47 -11.93
C HIS A 128 11.49 20.10 -11.64
N PRO A 129 11.58 21.22 -10.88
CA PRO A 129 12.85 21.89 -10.59
C PRO A 129 13.92 21.00 -9.93
N LEU A 130 13.51 20.00 -9.15
CA LEU A 130 14.42 19.00 -8.57
C LEU A 130 15.04 18.03 -9.59
N VAL A 131 14.52 17.97 -10.81
CA VAL A 131 14.87 16.95 -11.81
C VAL A 131 15.42 17.61 -13.08
N THR A 132 14.90 18.77 -13.47
CA THR A 132 15.36 19.50 -14.65
C THR A 132 16.86 19.77 -14.60
N GLY A 133 17.58 19.39 -15.65
CA GLY A 133 19.02 19.60 -15.77
C GLY A 133 19.90 18.64 -14.96
N THR A 134 19.32 17.73 -14.17
CA THR A 134 20.10 16.78 -13.34
C THR A 134 20.66 15.60 -14.14
N GLY A 135 20.10 15.30 -15.32
CA GLY A 135 20.42 14.08 -16.08
C GLY A 135 19.88 12.79 -15.45
N ALA A 136 19.00 12.88 -14.44
CA ALA A 136 18.38 11.72 -13.83
C ALA A 136 17.56 10.89 -14.85
N PRO A 137 17.56 9.55 -14.75
CA PRO A 137 16.67 8.71 -15.56
C PRO A 137 15.20 9.11 -15.39
N LEU A 138 14.45 9.08 -16.50
CA LEU A 138 13.06 9.52 -16.55
C LEU A 138 12.09 8.37 -16.90
N PRO A 139 10.86 8.42 -16.37
CA PRO A 139 9.79 7.48 -16.69
C PRO A 139 9.13 7.77 -18.05
N PRO A 140 8.22 6.89 -18.53
CA PRO A 140 7.82 5.60 -17.95
C PRO A 140 8.77 4.45 -18.32
N VAL A 141 8.99 3.53 -17.37
CA VAL A 141 9.77 2.30 -17.56
C VAL A 141 9.03 1.08 -17.04
N SER A 142 9.34 -0.11 -17.56
CA SER A 142 8.72 -1.36 -17.13
C SER A 142 9.61 -2.57 -17.45
N SER A 143 9.12 -3.78 -17.17
CA SER A 143 9.70 -5.03 -17.65
C SER A 143 9.77 -5.08 -19.19
N SER A 144 8.77 -4.48 -19.86
CA SER A 144 8.53 -4.58 -21.30
C SER A 144 7.94 -3.27 -21.85
N THR A 145 7.70 -3.19 -23.16
CA THR A 145 7.07 -2.02 -23.82
C THR A 145 5.53 -2.02 -23.77
N THR A 146 4.91 -2.93 -23.01
CA THR A 146 3.45 -3.05 -22.90
C THR A 146 2.85 -1.82 -22.24
N ALA A 147 2.11 -1.02 -23.00
CA ALA A 147 1.38 0.15 -22.50
C ALA A 147 0.22 -0.24 -21.57
N ILE A 148 -0.26 0.73 -20.78
CA ILE A 148 -1.51 0.56 -20.02
C ILE A 148 -2.68 0.67 -20.99
N GLU A 149 -3.53 -0.35 -21.06
CA GLU A 149 -4.73 -0.33 -21.89
C GLU A 149 -5.81 0.57 -21.27
N ALA A 150 -6.48 1.37 -22.11
CA ALA A 150 -7.70 2.06 -21.70
C ALA A 150 -8.81 1.00 -21.53
N THR A 151 -9.44 0.96 -20.35
CA THR A 151 -10.56 0.04 -20.08
C THR A 151 -11.78 0.82 -19.63
N SER A 152 -12.94 0.42 -20.18
CA SER A 152 -14.26 0.95 -19.82
C SER A 152 -14.88 0.22 -18.62
N GLU A 153 -14.15 -0.68 -17.95
CA GLU A 153 -14.68 -1.43 -16.80
C GLU A 153 -15.11 -0.48 -15.67
N GLU A 154 -16.38 -0.61 -15.26
CA GLU A 154 -16.91 0.05 -14.06
C GLU A 154 -16.04 -0.30 -12.85
N GLY A 155 -15.47 0.72 -12.21
CA GLY A 155 -14.56 0.57 -11.08
C GLY A 155 -13.06 0.68 -11.42
N ASN A 156 -12.67 0.74 -12.69
CA ASN A 156 -11.34 1.21 -13.09
C ASN A 156 -11.25 2.73 -12.91
N GLN A 157 -11.01 3.16 -11.67
CA GLN A 157 -10.87 4.59 -11.30
C GLN A 157 -9.59 5.24 -11.83
N TYR A 158 -8.71 4.46 -12.43
CA TYR A 158 -7.44 4.95 -12.96
C TYR A 158 -7.54 5.31 -14.44
N ASN A 159 -8.75 5.63 -14.92
CA ASN A 159 -9.02 6.01 -16.30
C ASN A 159 -8.22 7.26 -16.69
N TRP A 160 -7.07 6.97 -17.27
CA TRP A 160 -6.28 7.83 -18.12
C TRP A 160 -7.16 8.27 -19.30
N ASN A 161 -7.57 9.54 -19.33
CA ASN A 161 -8.25 10.14 -20.47
C ASN A 161 -7.30 10.49 -21.64
N LYS A 162 -6.01 10.18 -21.48
CA LYS A 162 -4.98 10.28 -22.52
C LYS A 162 -4.69 8.86 -23.06
N ALA A 163 -3.92 8.72 -24.14
CA ALA A 163 -3.35 7.42 -24.49
C ALA A 163 -2.11 7.18 -23.63
N ALA A 164 -1.95 6.00 -23.00
CA ALA A 164 -0.75 5.74 -22.20
C ALA A 164 0.45 5.60 -23.14
N ILE A 165 1.53 6.34 -22.86
CA ILE A 165 2.77 6.23 -23.63
C ILE A 165 3.37 4.83 -23.36
N PRO A 166 3.74 4.05 -24.40
CA PRO A 166 4.46 2.80 -24.18
C PRO A 166 5.71 3.03 -23.32
N PRO A 167 5.89 2.29 -22.21
CA PRO A 167 7.07 2.43 -21.36
C PRO A 167 8.32 1.95 -22.09
N ARG A 168 9.49 2.45 -21.66
CA ARG A 168 10.77 1.87 -22.06
C ARG A 168 11.01 0.59 -21.26
N ALA A 169 11.34 -0.51 -21.94
CA ALA A 169 11.78 -1.73 -21.26
C ALA A 169 13.14 -1.50 -20.59
N LEU A 170 13.28 -1.87 -19.32
CA LEU A 170 14.56 -1.75 -18.61
C LEU A 170 15.57 -2.74 -19.19
N SER A 171 16.80 -2.30 -19.48
CA SER A 171 17.92 -3.22 -19.69
C SER A 171 18.35 -3.85 -18.36
N GLU A 172 19.15 -4.91 -18.40
CA GLU A 172 19.72 -5.50 -17.17
C GLU A 172 20.54 -4.47 -16.37
N ASP A 173 21.36 -3.65 -17.01
CA ASP A 173 22.08 -2.56 -16.33
C ASP A 173 21.12 -1.55 -15.67
N ASN A 174 19.99 -1.25 -16.31
CA ASN A 174 18.99 -0.38 -15.72
C ASN A 174 18.26 -1.05 -14.54
N ILE A 175 18.05 -2.36 -14.59
CA ILE A 175 17.51 -3.12 -13.45
C ILE A 175 18.47 -3.03 -12.25
N GLN A 176 19.77 -3.23 -12.47
CA GLN A 176 20.77 -3.11 -11.41
C GLN A 176 20.83 -1.69 -10.81
N ARG A 177 20.72 -0.65 -11.64
CA ARG A 177 20.57 0.73 -11.14
C ARG A 177 19.31 0.89 -10.28
N VAL A 178 18.16 0.38 -10.72
CA VAL A 178 16.89 0.48 -9.97
C VAL A 178 17.01 -0.23 -8.60
N ILE A 179 17.67 -1.38 -8.54
CA ILE A 179 17.98 -2.06 -7.27
C ILE A 179 18.85 -1.16 -6.37
N GLY A 180 19.83 -0.47 -6.94
CA GLY A 180 20.64 0.53 -6.23
C GLY A 180 19.84 1.76 -5.76
N ASP A 181 18.80 2.17 -6.51
CA ASP A 181 17.89 3.25 -6.09
C ASP A 181 17.02 2.80 -4.90
N TYR A 182 16.54 1.54 -4.87
CA TYR A 182 15.88 0.98 -3.68
C TYR A 182 16.81 0.95 -2.47
N ALA A 183 18.07 0.52 -2.65
CA ALA A 183 19.07 0.50 -1.58
C ALA A 183 19.30 1.91 -0.99
N ARG A 184 19.43 2.92 -1.87
CA ARG A 184 19.62 4.31 -1.46
C ARG A 184 18.41 4.87 -0.73
N ALA A 185 17.20 4.59 -1.21
CA ALA A 185 15.97 4.98 -0.55
C ALA A 185 15.83 4.33 0.84
N ALA A 186 16.21 3.05 0.98
CA ALA A 186 16.26 2.38 2.28
C ALA A 186 17.32 2.99 3.21
N GLN A 187 18.48 3.38 2.68
CA GLN A 187 19.52 4.04 3.47
C GLN A 187 19.02 5.40 3.99
N ASN A 188 18.34 6.16 3.14
CA ASN A 188 17.70 7.41 3.53
C ASN A 188 16.58 7.19 4.56
N ALA A 189 15.76 6.14 4.40
CA ALA A 189 14.76 5.76 5.41
C ALA A 189 15.41 5.42 6.76
N ARG A 190 16.54 4.70 6.75
CA ARG A 190 17.32 4.41 7.97
C ARG A 190 17.84 5.68 8.63
N VAL A 191 18.34 6.63 7.83
CA VAL A 191 18.82 7.95 8.31
C VAL A 191 17.68 8.79 8.89
N ALA A 192 16.50 8.75 8.28
CA ALA A 192 15.28 9.39 8.79
C ALA A 192 14.75 8.73 10.08
N GLY A 193 15.26 7.55 10.44
CA GLY A 193 14.95 6.87 11.70
C GLY A 193 13.78 5.89 11.64
N PHE A 194 13.29 5.52 10.44
CA PHE A 194 12.23 4.52 10.32
C PHE A 194 12.60 3.20 10.99
N ASP A 195 11.61 2.53 11.60
CA ASP A 195 11.82 1.23 12.25
C ASP A 195 12.10 0.11 11.22
N GLY A 196 11.64 0.30 9.98
CA GLY A 196 11.81 -0.60 8.86
C GLY A 196 11.34 0.00 7.54
N VAL A 197 11.41 -0.79 6.48
CA VAL A 197 10.88 -0.44 5.15
C VAL A 197 9.93 -1.53 4.66
N GLU A 198 8.95 -1.16 3.86
CA GLU A 198 8.10 -2.09 3.13
C GLU A 198 8.36 -1.97 1.62
N LEU A 199 8.68 -3.08 0.95
CA LEU A 199 8.71 -3.11 -0.50
C LEU A 199 7.28 -3.16 -1.06
N HIS A 200 6.89 -2.15 -1.82
CA HIS A 200 5.63 -2.18 -2.55
C HIS A 200 5.76 -3.03 -3.84
N ALA A 201 5.38 -4.30 -3.75
CA ALA A 201 5.36 -5.25 -4.87
C ALA A 201 3.95 -5.69 -5.27
N ALA A 202 3.04 -4.71 -5.33
CA ALA A 202 1.60 -4.89 -5.47
C ALA A 202 0.98 -3.77 -6.30
N HIS A 203 -0.33 -3.87 -6.55
CA HIS A 203 -1.19 -2.89 -7.20
C HIS A 203 -0.73 -2.41 -8.58
N GLY A 204 -0.09 -3.28 -9.36
CA GLY A 204 0.28 -3.07 -10.75
C GLY A 204 1.51 -2.19 -10.95
N TYR A 205 2.31 -1.93 -9.91
CA TYR A 205 3.54 -1.14 -9.97
C TYR A 205 4.76 -1.98 -10.39
N LEU A 206 5.96 -1.39 -10.44
CA LEU A 206 7.11 -1.94 -11.18
C LEU A 206 7.41 -3.41 -10.82
N ILE A 207 7.47 -3.77 -9.54
CA ILE A 207 7.80 -5.15 -9.16
C ILE A 207 6.70 -6.12 -9.62
N GLU A 208 5.42 -5.75 -9.48
CA GLU A 208 4.32 -6.59 -9.96
C GLU A 208 4.25 -6.63 -11.51
N GLN A 209 4.68 -5.57 -12.20
CA GLN A 209 4.86 -5.56 -13.65
C GLN A 209 5.89 -6.61 -14.10
N PHE A 210 6.95 -6.84 -13.31
CA PHE A 210 7.90 -7.93 -13.56
C PHE A 210 7.32 -9.31 -13.19
N LEU A 211 6.54 -9.43 -12.11
CA LEU A 211 5.97 -10.72 -11.71
C LEU A 211 5.00 -11.29 -12.75
N ASN A 212 4.20 -10.43 -13.42
CA ASN A 212 3.04 -10.86 -14.18
C ASN A 212 3.31 -10.91 -15.69
N ASN A 213 3.04 -12.05 -16.34
CA ASN A 213 3.34 -12.26 -17.75
C ASN A 213 2.43 -11.51 -18.75
N GLY A 214 1.34 -10.90 -18.30
CA GLY A 214 0.55 -9.95 -19.10
C GLY A 214 1.27 -8.61 -19.33
N VAL A 215 2.35 -8.34 -18.58
CA VAL A 215 3.23 -7.18 -18.80
C VAL A 215 4.64 -7.64 -19.13
N ASN A 216 5.18 -8.59 -18.39
CA ASN A 216 6.53 -9.11 -18.59
C ASN A 216 6.61 -10.14 -19.72
N ASN A 217 7.13 -9.71 -20.88
CA ASN A 217 7.37 -10.54 -22.06
C ASN A 217 8.87 -10.71 -22.35
N ARG A 218 9.72 -10.47 -21.34
CA ARG A 218 11.18 -10.58 -21.48
C ARG A 218 11.57 -12.04 -21.71
N THR A 219 12.70 -12.21 -22.39
CA THR A 219 13.33 -13.50 -22.69
C THR A 219 14.67 -13.71 -21.97
N ASP A 220 15.08 -12.74 -21.16
CA ASP A 220 16.27 -12.82 -20.31
C ASP A 220 15.95 -13.43 -18.93
N ARG A 221 16.92 -13.38 -18.01
CA ARG A 221 16.75 -13.93 -16.65
C ARG A 221 15.70 -13.23 -15.80
N TYR A 222 15.07 -12.17 -16.29
CA TYR A 222 13.98 -11.49 -15.59
C TYR A 222 12.60 -11.79 -16.21
N GLY A 223 12.48 -12.69 -17.18
CA GLY A 223 11.19 -13.08 -17.77
C GLY A 223 11.12 -14.53 -18.25
N GLY A 224 10.00 -14.88 -18.89
CA GLY A 224 9.69 -16.26 -19.27
C GLY A 224 9.11 -17.05 -18.10
N SER A 225 9.94 -17.85 -17.42
CA SER A 225 9.48 -18.73 -16.32
C SER A 225 9.02 -17.95 -15.09
N ILE A 226 8.24 -18.59 -14.21
CA ILE A 226 7.78 -17.96 -12.96
C ILE A 226 8.98 -17.53 -12.09
N GLU A 227 10.00 -18.38 -12.00
CA GLU A 227 11.22 -18.14 -11.24
C GLU A 227 11.95 -16.89 -11.74
N ASN A 228 12.13 -16.78 -13.06
CA ASN A 228 12.78 -15.61 -13.66
C ASN A 228 11.98 -14.32 -13.41
N ARG A 229 10.65 -14.37 -13.50
CA ARG A 229 9.78 -13.21 -13.22
C ARG A 229 9.87 -12.75 -11.77
N CYS A 230 10.19 -13.65 -10.84
CA CYS A 230 10.41 -13.34 -9.43
C CYS A 230 11.80 -12.78 -9.10
N ASN A 231 12.79 -12.87 -10.00
CA ASN A 231 14.17 -12.46 -9.69
C ASN A 231 14.28 -11.01 -9.23
N LEU A 232 13.58 -10.07 -9.87
CA LEU A 232 13.62 -8.66 -9.45
C LEU A 232 13.06 -8.47 -8.04
N LEU A 233 11.97 -9.17 -7.68
CA LEU A 233 11.40 -9.11 -6.33
C LEU A 233 12.46 -9.52 -5.30
N PHE A 234 13.13 -10.64 -5.52
CA PHE A 234 14.10 -11.19 -4.57
C PHE A 234 15.39 -10.37 -4.48
N GLU A 235 15.90 -9.88 -5.62
CA GLU A 235 17.09 -9.01 -5.63
C GLU A 235 16.83 -7.69 -4.89
N VAL A 236 15.65 -7.09 -5.06
CA VAL A 236 15.27 -5.89 -4.30
C VAL A 236 15.09 -6.21 -2.82
N VAL A 237 14.42 -7.31 -2.47
CA VAL A 237 14.28 -7.73 -1.06
C VAL A 237 15.64 -7.91 -0.39
N GLN A 238 16.58 -8.60 -1.04
CA GLN A 238 17.93 -8.78 -0.52
C GLN A 238 18.63 -7.43 -0.31
N SER A 239 18.60 -6.55 -1.31
CA SER A 239 19.18 -5.21 -1.23
C SER A 239 18.63 -4.38 -0.07
N LEU A 240 17.32 -4.46 0.19
CA LEU A 240 16.70 -3.78 1.33
C LEU A 240 17.15 -4.38 2.67
N ILE A 241 17.30 -5.71 2.75
CA ILE A 241 17.77 -6.42 3.95
C ILE A 241 19.24 -6.07 4.24
N ASP A 242 20.09 -5.96 3.23
CA ASP A 242 21.50 -5.60 3.39
C ASP A 242 21.65 -4.20 4.02
N VAL A 243 20.72 -3.29 3.74
CA VAL A 243 20.72 -1.92 4.29
C VAL A 243 20.06 -1.82 5.65
N MET A 244 18.86 -2.37 5.79
CA MET A 244 18.03 -2.24 6.99
C MET A 244 18.37 -3.27 8.07
N GLY A 245 18.92 -4.41 7.68
CA GLY A 245 19.11 -5.58 8.51
C GLY A 245 17.88 -6.47 8.61
N GLU A 246 18.10 -7.69 9.10
CA GLU A 246 17.08 -8.71 9.28
C GLU A 246 15.93 -8.26 10.18
N GLY A 247 14.71 -8.69 9.85
CA GLY A 247 13.50 -8.43 10.65
C GLY A 247 13.02 -6.98 10.59
N ARG A 248 13.49 -6.19 9.61
CA ARG A 248 13.11 -4.79 9.38
C ARG A 248 12.62 -4.49 7.95
N VAL A 249 12.47 -5.53 7.13
CA VAL A 249 11.93 -5.42 5.76
C VAL A 249 10.60 -6.15 5.69
N GLY A 250 9.55 -5.42 5.34
CA GLY A 250 8.26 -5.98 4.94
C GLY A 250 8.14 -6.09 3.42
N VAL A 251 7.30 -6.98 2.92
CA VAL A 251 6.93 -7.05 1.49
C VAL A 251 5.43 -6.98 1.37
N ARG A 252 4.91 -6.20 0.42
CA ARG A 252 3.49 -6.17 0.10
C ARG A 252 3.22 -6.76 -1.27
N LEU A 253 2.29 -7.72 -1.34
CA LEU A 253 1.78 -8.33 -2.58
C LEU A 253 0.27 -8.14 -2.69
N SER A 254 -0.27 -8.17 -3.91
CA SER A 254 -1.71 -8.22 -4.18
C SER A 254 -2.07 -9.45 -5.02
N PRO A 255 -1.99 -10.67 -4.45
CA PRO A 255 -2.34 -11.86 -5.19
C PRO A 255 -3.76 -11.78 -5.74
N THR A 256 -3.88 -12.14 -7.01
CA THR A 256 -5.13 -12.20 -7.75
C THR A 256 -5.42 -13.66 -8.10
N HIS A 257 -6.62 -13.93 -8.60
CA HIS A 257 -6.96 -15.21 -9.19
C HIS A 257 -7.94 -15.03 -10.33
N ILE A 258 -7.99 -16.04 -11.18
CA ILE A 258 -8.93 -16.13 -12.29
C ILE A 258 -10.18 -16.82 -11.76
N ASP A 259 -11.33 -16.16 -11.93
CA ASP A 259 -12.63 -16.75 -11.64
C ASP A 259 -12.86 -17.91 -12.63
N PRO A 260 -13.07 -19.16 -12.14
CA PRO A 260 -13.18 -20.33 -13.01
C PRO A 260 -14.47 -20.34 -13.86
N GLN A 261 -15.50 -19.57 -13.47
CA GLN A 261 -16.76 -19.49 -14.22
C GLN A 261 -16.68 -18.44 -15.33
N THR A 262 -16.02 -17.31 -15.07
CA THR A 262 -15.98 -16.18 -16.02
C THR A 262 -14.67 -16.11 -16.82
N GLY A 263 -13.62 -16.79 -16.37
CA GLY A 263 -12.27 -16.70 -16.93
C GLY A 263 -11.60 -15.33 -16.71
N LYS A 264 -12.18 -14.46 -15.87
CA LYS A 264 -11.68 -13.11 -15.61
C LYS A 264 -10.90 -13.04 -14.31
N SER A 265 -9.87 -12.21 -14.27
CA SER A 265 -9.18 -11.86 -13.03
C SER A 265 -10.11 -11.04 -12.13
N GLN A 266 -10.18 -11.36 -10.83
CA GLN A 266 -11.10 -10.69 -9.90
C GLN A 266 -10.79 -9.20 -9.67
N GLN A 267 -9.51 -8.83 -9.68
CA GLN A 267 -9.09 -7.45 -9.59
C GLN A 267 -7.81 -7.24 -10.40
N VAL A 268 -7.79 -6.15 -11.16
CA VAL A 268 -6.70 -5.79 -12.06
C VAL A 268 -6.37 -4.33 -11.81
N TYR A 269 -5.14 -4.07 -11.38
CA TYR A 269 -4.62 -2.71 -11.24
C TYR A 269 -3.78 -2.37 -12.47
N PHE A 270 -4.06 -1.23 -13.12
CA PHE A 270 -3.32 -0.73 -14.29
C PHE A 270 -3.11 -1.79 -15.40
N GLY A 271 -4.08 -2.67 -15.62
CA GLY A 271 -4.01 -3.72 -16.64
C GLY A 271 -2.99 -4.83 -16.36
N VAL A 272 -2.44 -4.94 -15.14
CA VAL A 272 -1.48 -6.00 -14.80
C VAL A 272 -2.22 -7.31 -14.49
N ARG A 273 -1.96 -8.35 -15.29
CA ARG A 273 -2.60 -9.67 -15.22
C ARG A 273 -1.56 -10.77 -15.44
N ASP A 274 -1.79 -11.95 -14.87
CA ASP A 274 -1.01 -13.16 -15.16
C ASP A 274 -1.95 -14.27 -15.66
N SER A 275 -1.45 -15.15 -16.53
CA SER A 275 -2.20 -16.30 -17.04
C SER A 275 -2.38 -17.41 -16.00
N ASP A 276 -1.49 -17.52 -15.02
CA ASP A 276 -1.55 -18.45 -13.90
C ASP A 276 -1.11 -17.76 -12.59
N PRO A 277 -1.93 -16.83 -12.07
CA PRO A 277 -1.56 -16.04 -10.90
C PRO A 277 -1.45 -16.90 -9.63
N VAL A 278 -2.19 -18.02 -9.55
CA VAL A 278 -2.12 -18.88 -8.36
C VAL A 278 -0.74 -19.51 -8.23
N SER A 279 -0.21 -20.10 -9.31
CA SER A 279 1.14 -20.68 -9.30
C SER A 279 2.22 -19.62 -9.09
N LEU A 280 2.12 -18.49 -9.79
CA LEU A 280 3.06 -17.36 -9.64
C LEU A 280 3.17 -16.92 -8.18
N TYR A 281 2.04 -16.60 -7.55
CA TYR A 281 2.03 -16.10 -6.18
C TYR A 281 2.39 -17.18 -5.16
N SER A 282 2.06 -18.46 -5.40
CA SER A 282 2.52 -19.55 -4.54
C SER A 282 4.05 -19.65 -4.53
N VAL A 283 4.69 -19.66 -5.69
CA VAL A 283 6.16 -19.70 -5.79
C VAL A 283 6.79 -18.46 -5.16
N ALA A 284 6.29 -17.27 -5.47
CA ALA A 284 6.82 -16.03 -4.90
C ALA A 284 6.75 -16.04 -3.36
N ILE A 285 5.61 -16.45 -2.79
CA ILE A 285 5.37 -16.47 -1.34
C ILE A 285 6.18 -17.57 -0.65
N GLU A 286 6.30 -18.76 -1.25
CA GLU A 286 7.13 -19.84 -0.72
C GLU A 286 8.60 -19.43 -0.65
N CYS A 287 9.13 -18.86 -1.73
CA CYS A 287 10.50 -18.36 -1.79
C CYS A 287 10.75 -17.21 -0.81
N LEU A 288 9.76 -16.35 -0.53
CA LEU A 288 9.92 -15.28 0.47
C LEU A 288 10.22 -15.81 1.89
N ASN A 289 9.98 -17.09 2.19
CA ASN A 289 10.37 -17.69 3.46
C ASN A 289 11.89 -17.83 3.65
N THR A 290 12.69 -17.74 2.57
CA THR A 290 14.16 -17.80 2.68
C THR A 290 14.77 -16.48 3.18
N PHE A 291 13.98 -15.41 3.20
CA PHE A 291 14.40 -14.09 3.65
C PHE A 291 13.94 -13.84 5.09
N PRO A 292 14.80 -13.26 5.96
CA PRO A 292 14.44 -12.91 7.33
C PRO A 292 13.60 -11.62 7.39
N LEU A 293 12.38 -11.66 6.83
CA LEU A 293 11.45 -10.54 6.74
C LEU A 293 10.82 -10.20 8.10
N ALA A 294 10.43 -8.94 8.26
CA ALA A 294 9.55 -8.52 9.35
C ALA A 294 8.14 -9.08 9.19
N TYR A 295 7.62 -9.03 7.95
CA TYR A 295 6.30 -9.54 7.59
C TYR A 295 6.10 -9.64 6.06
N LEU A 296 5.06 -10.36 5.66
CA LEU A 296 4.43 -10.27 4.35
C LEU A 296 3.03 -9.67 4.50
N MET A 297 2.70 -8.63 3.74
CA MET A 297 1.36 -8.06 3.66
C MET A 297 0.66 -8.50 2.37
N LEU A 298 -0.55 -9.04 2.50
CA LEU A 298 -1.40 -9.40 1.36
C LEU A 298 -2.59 -8.44 1.28
N THR A 299 -2.76 -7.80 0.12
CA THR A 299 -4.00 -7.09 -0.19
C THR A 299 -5.03 -8.09 -0.70
N GLU A 300 -6.18 -8.16 -0.04
CA GLU A 300 -7.35 -8.91 -0.48
C GLU A 300 -7.95 -8.28 -1.75
N PRO A 301 -8.37 -9.10 -2.73
CA PRO A 301 -9.03 -8.60 -3.93
C PRO A 301 -10.35 -7.91 -3.55
N ARG A 302 -10.59 -6.75 -4.15
CA ARG A 302 -11.80 -5.98 -3.91
C ARG A 302 -12.98 -6.60 -4.65
N VAL A 303 -14.02 -6.95 -3.91
CA VAL A 303 -15.31 -7.36 -4.48
C VAL A 303 -16.20 -6.12 -4.73
N GLY A 304 -16.65 -5.92 -5.97
CA GLY A 304 -17.82 -5.08 -6.30
C GLY A 304 -17.67 -3.55 -6.27
N GLY A 305 -16.53 -2.99 -6.68
CA GLY A 305 -16.40 -1.55 -6.99
C GLY A 305 -16.45 -0.59 -5.80
N LEU A 306 -16.42 0.72 -6.09
CA LEU A 306 -16.69 1.79 -5.10
C LEU A 306 -18.20 2.07 -5.05
N GLY A 307 -18.88 1.69 -3.97
CA GLY A 307 -20.26 2.13 -3.72
C GLY A 307 -20.30 3.29 -2.73
N ASP A 308 -21.13 4.32 -2.92
CA ASP A 308 -21.15 5.53 -2.08
C ASP A 308 -21.71 5.31 -0.66
N HIS A 309 -22.41 4.19 -0.46
CA HIS A 309 -22.93 3.77 0.84
C HIS A 309 -22.00 2.73 1.47
N VAL A 310 -21.37 3.08 2.60
CA VAL A 310 -20.38 2.25 3.29
C VAL A 310 -20.99 0.97 3.84
N GLU A 311 -22.27 1.00 4.20
CA GLU A 311 -23.07 -0.12 4.70
C GLU A 311 -23.29 -1.20 3.62
N GLU A 312 -23.31 -0.81 2.36
CA GLU A 312 -23.63 -1.65 1.19
C GLU A 312 -22.38 -2.03 0.39
N GLU A 313 -21.20 -1.63 0.85
CA GLU A 313 -19.99 -1.80 0.08
C GLU A 313 -19.61 -3.29 -0.01
N ARG A 314 -19.71 -3.84 -1.23
CA ARG A 314 -19.37 -5.23 -1.53
C ARG A 314 -17.93 -5.60 -1.19
N ALA A 315 -17.04 -4.61 -1.03
CA ALA A 315 -15.65 -4.84 -0.64
C ALA A 315 -15.50 -5.52 0.74
N TYR A 316 -16.56 -5.56 1.57
CA TYR A 316 -16.58 -6.27 2.85
C TYR A 316 -17.01 -7.74 2.71
N GLN A 317 -17.36 -8.19 1.51
CA GLN A 317 -17.72 -9.58 1.20
C GLN A 317 -16.45 -10.43 1.08
N HIS A 318 -16.10 -11.16 2.13
CA HIS A 318 -15.03 -12.18 2.13
C HIS A 318 -13.58 -11.68 1.99
N PRO A 319 -13.04 -10.90 2.95
CA PRO A 319 -11.62 -10.50 2.96
C PRO A 319 -10.70 -11.65 3.41
N LEU A 320 -10.86 -12.85 2.85
CA LEU A 320 -10.06 -14.04 3.18
C LEU A 320 -9.70 -14.85 1.92
N ALA A 321 -9.82 -14.28 0.73
CA ALA A 321 -9.43 -14.98 -0.50
C ALA A 321 -7.93 -15.29 -0.51
N ASN A 322 -7.12 -14.37 0.01
CA ASN A 322 -5.67 -14.52 0.07
C ASN A 322 -5.17 -15.20 1.34
N SER A 323 -6.05 -15.51 2.31
CA SER A 323 -5.65 -16.30 3.49
C SER A 323 -5.23 -17.73 3.14
N ARG A 324 -5.56 -18.22 1.93
CA ARG A 324 -5.05 -19.49 1.39
C ARG A 324 -3.53 -19.59 1.40
N TYR A 325 -2.82 -18.45 1.33
CA TYR A 325 -1.36 -18.39 1.34
C TYR A 325 -0.74 -18.51 2.74
N ARG A 326 -1.54 -18.49 3.81
CA ARG A 326 -1.08 -18.73 5.19
C ARG A 326 -0.39 -20.08 5.36
N SER A 327 -0.82 -21.09 4.61
CA SER A 327 -0.19 -22.42 4.63
C SER A 327 1.20 -22.41 3.98
N LEU A 328 1.49 -21.47 3.08
CA LEU A 328 2.76 -21.36 2.36
C LEU A 328 3.74 -20.46 3.10
N TYR A 329 3.28 -19.29 3.57
CA TYR A 329 4.13 -18.35 4.30
C TYR A 329 4.21 -18.70 5.78
N LYS A 330 5.43 -18.73 6.33
CA LYS A 330 5.71 -19.16 7.71
C LYS A 330 6.00 -18.00 8.67
N GLY A 331 6.35 -16.83 8.14
CA GLY A 331 6.55 -15.60 8.93
C GLY A 331 5.25 -14.92 9.34
N THR A 332 5.38 -13.66 9.79
CA THR A 332 4.25 -12.80 10.14
C THR A 332 3.46 -12.38 8.89
N LEU A 333 2.16 -12.69 8.85
CA LEU A 333 1.28 -12.35 7.74
C LEU A 333 0.30 -11.24 8.11
N ILE A 334 0.27 -10.16 7.33
CA ILE A 334 -0.65 -9.03 7.50
C ILE A 334 -1.71 -9.06 6.41
N GLY A 335 -3.00 -9.05 6.79
CA GLY A 335 -4.12 -8.92 5.87
C GLY A 335 -4.53 -7.47 5.68
N ALA A 336 -4.79 -7.03 4.45
CA ALA A 336 -5.27 -5.69 4.14
C ALA A 336 -6.42 -5.73 3.13
N GLY A 337 -7.33 -4.75 3.17
CA GLY A 337 -8.43 -4.62 2.21
C GLY A 337 -9.71 -5.33 2.67
N GLY A 338 -10.84 -4.60 2.66
CA GLY A 338 -12.14 -5.19 2.96
C GLY A 338 -12.39 -5.67 4.40
N PHE A 339 -11.47 -5.44 5.33
CA PHE A 339 -11.70 -5.80 6.74
C PHE A 339 -12.59 -4.79 7.45
N THR A 340 -13.55 -5.33 8.20
CA THR A 340 -14.34 -4.62 9.21
C THR A 340 -13.76 -4.93 10.59
N PRO A 341 -14.13 -4.20 11.65
CA PRO A 341 -13.77 -4.55 13.03
C PRO A 341 -14.04 -6.03 13.36
N THR A 342 -15.19 -6.53 12.94
CA THR A 342 -15.64 -7.91 13.18
C THR A 342 -14.79 -8.92 12.43
N THR A 343 -14.61 -8.73 11.12
CA THR A 343 -13.88 -9.69 10.29
C THR A 343 -12.39 -9.67 10.57
N ALA A 344 -11.84 -8.53 10.96
CA ALA A 344 -10.46 -8.42 11.41
C ALA A 344 -10.19 -9.23 12.68
N ALA A 345 -11.02 -9.06 13.72
CA ALA A 345 -10.88 -9.82 14.95
C ALA A 345 -11.05 -11.33 14.71
N GLN A 346 -11.97 -11.71 13.81
CA GLN A 346 -12.15 -13.11 13.42
C GLN A 346 -10.93 -13.68 12.70
N ALA A 347 -10.38 -12.96 11.70
CA ALA A 347 -9.23 -13.41 10.94
C ALA A 347 -7.99 -13.65 11.82
N VAL A 348 -7.80 -12.82 12.86
CA VAL A 348 -6.72 -13.02 13.84
C VAL A 348 -7.00 -14.21 14.75
N ARG A 349 -8.23 -14.39 15.25
CA ARG A 349 -8.59 -15.57 16.06
C ARG A 349 -8.34 -16.88 15.34
N ASP A 350 -8.72 -16.93 14.07
CA ASP A 350 -8.64 -18.15 13.27
C ASP A 350 -7.21 -18.42 12.78
N GLY A 351 -6.24 -17.55 13.08
CA GLY A 351 -4.87 -17.66 12.61
C GLY A 351 -4.71 -17.45 11.10
N ALA A 352 -5.73 -16.89 10.42
CA ALA A 352 -5.68 -16.59 9.00
C ALA A 352 -4.66 -15.47 8.71
N TYR A 353 -4.60 -14.48 9.60
CA TYR A 353 -3.64 -13.37 9.58
C TYR A 353 -3.14 -13.08 11.00
N ASP A 354 -1.89 -12.64 11.12
CA ASP A 354 -1.31 -12.26 12.42
C ASP A 354 -1.68 -10.82 12.81
N LEU A 355 -1.78 -9.94 11.81
CA LEU A 355 -2.20 -8.54 11.94
C LEU A 355 -3.15 -8.14 10.81
N ILE A 356 -3.93 -7.08 11.05
CA ILE A 356 -4.84 -6.52 10.04
C ILE A 356 -4.54 -5.03 9.83
N ALA A 357 -4.31 -4.66 8.57
CA ALA A 357 -4.09 -3.30 8.16
C ALA A 357 -5.37 -2.62 7.67
N PHE A 358 -5.69 -1.48 8.27
CA PHE A 358 -6.85 -0.66 7.94
C PHE A 358 -6.40 0.60 7.20
N GLY A 359 -6.96 0.81 6.01
CA GLY A 359 -6.79 2.06 5.26
C GLY A 359 -7.86 3.08 5.66
N ARG A 360 -8.99 3.05 4.94
CA ARG A 360 -10.07 4.06 5.03
C ARG A 360 -10.59 4.31 6.45
N TRP A 361 -10.74 3.25 7.26
CA TRP A 361 -11.19 3.40 8.64
C TRP A 361 -10.16 4.09 9.53
N PHE A 362 -8.87 3.85 9.30
CA PHE A 362 -7.79 4.51 10.05
C PHE A 362 -7.54 5.93 9.50
N LEU A 363 -7.86 6.18 8.23
CA LEU A 363 -7.94 7.54 7.70
C LEU A 363 -8.96 8.36 8.51
N SER A 364 -10.22 7.95 8.61
CA SER A 364 -11.22 8.76 9.31
C SER A 364 -11.15 8.68 10.84
N ASN A 365 -10.42 7.72 11.41
CA ASN A 365 -10.33 7.50 12.85
C ASN A 365 -8.86 7.50 13.28
N PRO A 366 -8.29 8.66 13.67
CA PRO A 366 -6.90 8.71 14.11
C PRO A 366 -6.62 7.83 15.32
N ASP A 367 -7.62 7.61 16.17
CA ASP A 367 -7.58 6.75 17.36
C ASP A 367 -8.28 5.40 17.13
N LEU A 368 -8.24 4.86 15.90
CA LEU A 368 -8.91 3.61 15.53
C LEU A 368 -8.65 2.47 16.53
N PRO A 369 -7.40 2.14 16.96
CA PRO A 369 -7.16 1.05 17.90
C PRO A 369 -7.99 1.19 19.18
N GLU A 370 -8.03 2.39 19.76
CA GLU A 370 -8.79 2.66 20.99
C GLU A 370 -10.30 2.53 20.77
N ARG A 371 -10.81 3.02 19.63
CA ARG A 371 -12.24 2.88 19.30
C ARG A 371 -12.64 1.43 19.13
N LEU A 372 -11.78 0.61 18.50
CA LEU A 372 -12.01 -0.83 18.35
C LEU A 372 -11.96 -1.55 19.70
N ARG A 373 -11.04 -1.15 20.60
CA ARG A 373 -10.90 -1.72 21.94
C ARG A 373 -12.13 -1.49 22.80
N LEU A 374 -12.69 -0.29 22.72
CA LEU A 374 -13.86 0.12 23.48
C LEU A 374 -15.19 -0.21 22.78
N GLY A 375 -15.15 -0.63 21.50
CA GLY A 375 -16.34 -0.86 20.69
C GLY A 375 -17.15 0.41 20.41
N THR A 376 -16.51 1.57 20.31
CA THR A 376 -17.20 2.87 20.13
C THR A 376 -17.42 3.22 18.66
N PRO A 377 -18.38 4.10 18.34
CA PRO A 377 -18.65 4.53 16.96
C PRO A 377 -17.41 5.05 16.22
N LEU A 378 -17.34 4.76 14.92
CA LEU A 378 -16.29 5.24 14.03
C LEU A 378 -16.79 6.42 13.19
N ASN A 379 -15.92 7.40 12.95
CA ASN A 379 -16.13 8.43 11.94
C ASN A 379 -16.19 7.77 10.56
N VAL A 380 -17.26 8.05 9.80
CA VAL A 380 -17.39 7.63 8.41
C VAL A 380 -16.45 8.47 7.55
N TYR A 381 -15.69 7.80 6.68
CA TYR A 381 -14.73 8.45 5.79
C TYR A 381 -15.41 9.19 4.63
N GLU A 382 -14.82 10.29 4.21
CA GLU A 382 -15.23 11.08 3.05
C GLU A 382 -14.30 10.81 1.87
N ARG A 383 -14.82 10.15 0.82
CA ARG A 383 -13.98 9.76 -0.33
C ARG A 383 -13.50 10.94 -1.14
N SER A 384 -14.29 12.01 -1.21
CA SER A 384 -13.95 13.23 -1.95
C SER A 384 -12.67 13.90 -1.44
N THR A 385 -12.21 13.60 -0.22
CA THR A 385 -11.00 14.19 0.39
C THR A 385 -9.82 13.24 0.45
N PHE A 386 -9.93 12.03 -0.12
CA PHE A 386 -8.85 11.03 -0.08
C PHE A 386 -7.57 11.58 -0.72
N TYR A 387 -7.70 12.22 -1.88
CA TYR A 387 -6.58 12.77 -2.62
C TYR A 387 -6.72 14.29 -2.78
N GLY A 388 -5.62 15.02 -2.67
CA GLY A 388 -5.58 16.48 -2.83
C GLY A 388 -4.87 17.16 -1.66
N ALA A 389 -4.85 18.49 -1.66
CA ALA A 389 -4.10 19.30 -0.70
C ALA A 389 -4.88 19.63 0.59
N GLY A 390 -4.16 20.14 1.58
CA GLY A 390 -4.72 20.73 2.81
C GLY A 390 -5.17 19.74 3.89
N ALA A 391 -5.68 20.29 4.99
CA ALA A 391 -6.04 19.57 6.22
C ALA A 391 -7.40 18.85 6.17
N GLU A 392 -8.29 19.28 5.27
CA GLU A 392 -9.66 18.77 5.16
C GLU A 392 -9.66 17.27 4.79
N GLY A 393 -10.38 16.47 5.58
CA GLY A 393 -10.42 15.02 5.46
C GLY A 393 -9.05 14.35 5.55
N TYR A 394 -8.13 14.99 6.28
CA TYR A 394 -6.77 14.52 6.52
C TYR A 394 -6.43 14.52 8.01
N THR A 395 -6.35 15.71 8.60
CA THR A 395 -5.98 15.94 10.01
C THR A 395 -7.13 16.54 10.84
N ASP A 396 -8.29 16.78 10.22
CA ASP A 396 -9.49 17.37 10.85
C ASP A 396 -10.48 16.32 11.38
N TYR A 397 -10.23 15.03 11.16
CA TYR A 397 -11.03 13.96 11.76
C TYR A 397 -10.87 13.95 13.30
N PRO A 398 -11.96 14.02 14.08
CA PRO A 398 -11.88 14.09 15.53
C PRO A 398 -11.50 12.74 16.15
N THR A 399 -10.72 12.79 17.22
CA THR A 399 -10.58 11.64 18.14
C THR A 399 -11.87 11.43 18.94
N ARG A 400 -12.00 10.30 19.62
CA ARG A 400 -13.15 9.95 20.46
C ARG A 400 -13.38 10.97 21.58
N THR A 401 -12.31 11.51 22.14
CA THR A 401 -12.33 12.52 23.21
C THR A 401 -12.26 13.95 22.67
N GLY A 402 -12.11 14.12 21.36
CA GLY A 402 -12.09 15.41 20.71
C GLY A 402 -13.49 16.05 20.60
N PRO A 403 -13.56 17.29 20.13
CA PRO A 403 -14.84 17.94 19.87
C PRO A 403 -15.65 17.13 18.84
N LYS A 404 -16.99 17.13 18.96
CA LYS A 404 -17.86 16.53 17.96
C LYS A 404 -17.57 17.18 16.60
N GLY A 405 -17.06 16.39 15.67
CA GLY A 405 -16.77 16.83 14.31
C GLY A 405 -18.01 16.81 13.42
N ARG A 406 -17.84 17.29 12.18
CA ARG A 406 -18.85 17.27 11.12
C ARG A 406 -19.16 15.88 10.55
N PHE A 407 -18.37 14.88 10.91
CA PHE A 407 -18.43 13.55 10.31
C PHE A 407 -19.52 12.69 10.94
N ARG A 408 -20.25 11.96 10.10
CA ARG A 408 -21.21 10.95 10.53
C ARG A 408 -20.50 9.86 11.32
N LEU A 409 -21.14 9.37 12.39
CA LEU A 409 -20.68 8.23 13.16
C LEU A 409 -21.41 6.94 12.72
N MET A 410 -20.72 5.81 12.80
CA MET A 410 -21.26 4.48 12.51
C MET A 410 -20.81 3.48 13.57
N GLU A 411 -21.72 2.64 14.04
CA GLU A 411 -21.35 1.58 14.99
C GLU A 411 -20.47 0.53 14.31
N PRO A 412 -19.38 0.05 14.96
CA PRO A 412 -18.51 -0.98 14.40
C PRO A 412 -19.27 -2.21 13.89
N ALA A 413 -20.34 -2.60 14.59
CA ALA A 413 -21.17 -3.75 14.24
C ALA A 413 -22.01 -3.55 12.98
N GLN A 414 -22.24 -2.31 12.53
CA GLN A 414 -23.01 -1.97 11.31
C GLN A 414 -22.15 -1.98 10.05
N ILE A 415 -20.82 -2.00 10.18
CA ILE A 415 -19.93 -1.97 9.02
C ILE A 415 -20.02 -3.31 8.29
N GLY A 416 -20.54 -3.27 7.06
CA GLY A 416 -20.73 -4.46 6.22
C GLY A 416 -21.99 -5.30 6.55
N THR A 417 -22.97 -4.77 7.29
CA THR A 417 -24.18 -5.54 7.67
C THR A 417 -25.19 -5.79 6.55
N SER A 418 -25.08 -5.14 5.38
CA SER A 418 -25.91 -5.49 4.21
C SER A 418 -25.81 -6.97 3.80
N LEU A 419 -24.76 -7.66 4.24
CA LEU A 419 -24.57 -9.10 4.05
C LEU A 419 -25.46 -10.00 4.92
N ALA A 420 -25.85 -9.53 6.10
CA ALA A 420 -26.75 -10.26 6.99
C ALA A 420 -28.20 -10.17 6.49
N THR A 421 -28.57 -9.05 5.86
CA THR A 421 -29.89 -8.85 5.24
C THR A 421 -30.01 -9.52 3.87
N SER A 422 -28.94 -9.58 3.06
CA SER A 422 -28.98 -10.25 1.75
C SER A 422 -29.07 -11.78 1.82
N ARG A 423 -28.60 -12.41 2.91
CA ARG A 423 -28.82 -13.85 3.16
C ARG A 423 -30.30 -14.22 3.38
N LYS A 424 -31.18 -13.26 3.68
CA LYS A 424 -32.62 -13.51 3.87
C LYS A 424 -33.42 -13.47 2.55
N THR A 425 -32.79 -13.14 1.43
CA THR A 425 -33.49 -13.00 0.13
C THR A 425 -33.04 -14.03 -0.91
N ILE A 426 -32.17 -14.97 -0.51
CA ILE A 426 -31.79 -16.13 -1.30
C ILE A 426 -32.11 -17.37 -0.47
N GLN A 427 -33.39 -17.65 -0.33
CA GLN A 427 -33.91 -18.96 0.04
C GLN A 427 -34.95 -19.37 -0.98
#